data_AF-A0A926BP92-F1
#
_entry.id   AF-A0A926BP92-F1
#
_cell.length_a   1.000
_cell.length_b   1.000
_cell.length_c   1.000
_cell.angle_alpha   90.00
_cell.angle_beta   90.00
_cell.angle_gamma   90.00
#
_symmetry.space_group_name_H-M   'P 1'
#
loop_
_entity.id
_entity.type
_entity.pdbx_description
1 polymer ?
#
loop_
_entity_poly.entity_id
_entity_poly.type
_entity_poly.pdbx_seq_one_letter_code
_entity_poly.pdbx_strand_id
1 'polypeptide(L)'
;MARLRAGATRRVLVRHGADFDGRDCAGSDCQGGAAIAVLSKTIGWQGYTVQVPVEWDMTGYSGTSGEGYFRVDDGENLSLEVKWATEKAPISLIPWAKPGAVKPPDVEIRREAYFKRLRDAAKKKKLVLTTKDADAPRSVTVRPERSVAGFTWTGDKRAIGAIWYCAVCHRVTIAQVTGDVSGKGGLVGKSDAVMGSMACHDAVNGQRVWAIYDLDTTVPTDYELVTAQLMNVYLRLSFVKNHTARLSVEQWAVANVARKEAFLDDWVAANAKGELRQARYSVSEGRVRDLAAVTYTGGPAFGQPMIEVVQELTRFQKPATRFSGVAWEDESANKMYLVQARRPRSEPDPVAAVAGATK
;
A
#
# COMPACT_ATOMS: atom_id res chain seq x y z
N MET A 1 -28.66 23.25 -53.65
CA MET A 1 -29.73 23.17 -52.61
C MET A 1 -29.66 21.75 -52.06
N ALA A 2 -29.52 21.42 -50.78
CA ALA A 2 -29.74 22.12 -49.53
C ALA A 2 -28.66 21.71 -48.50
N ARG A 3 -28.29 22.65 -47.63
CA ARG A 3 -27.37 22.48 -46.50
C ARG A 3 -28.12 21.85 -45.32
N LEU A 4 -27.60 20.78 -44.73
CA LEU A 4 -28.02 20.33 -43.41
C LEU A 4 -27.11 20.95 -42.35
N ARG A 5 -27.78 21.62 -41.40
CA ARG A 5 -27.21 22.50 -40.37
C ARG A 5 -26.70 21.69 -39.17
N ALA A 6 -25.63 22.21 -38.58
CA ALA A 6 -25.10 21.86 -37.28
C ALA A 6 -26.18 21.95 -36.17
N GLY A 7 -26.32 20.87 -35.41
CA GLY A 7 -27.13 20.80 -34.19
C GLY A 7 -26.34 21.27 -32.98
N ALA A 8 -26.98 22.15 -32.21
CA ALA A 8 -26.40 22.97 -31.15
C ALA A 8 -25.93 22.18 -29.91
N THR A 9 -24.74 22.55 -29.44
CA THR A 9 -24.15 22.16 -28.16
C THR A 9 -24.92 22.81 -27.00
N ARG A 10 -25.57 22.02 -26.13
CA ARG A 10 -26.05 22.49 -24.83
C ARG A 10 -24.89 22.51 -23.84
N ARG A 11 -24.37 23.71 -23.55
CA ARG A 11 -23.45 23.95 -22.42
C ARG A 11 -24.28 24.04 -21.13
N VAL A 12 -23.97 23.18 -20.16
CA VAL A 12 -24.47 23.29 -18.79
C VAL A 12 -23.47 24.14 -18.01
N LEU A 13 -23.93 25.31 -17.55
CA LEU A 13 -23.18 26.23 -16.72
C LEU A 13 -23.49 25.91 -15.26
N VAL A 14 -22.55 25.32 -14.53
CA VAL A 14 -22.68 25.11 -13.08
C VAL A 14 -22.24 26.39 -12.39
N ARG A 15 -23.17 27.03 -11.66
CA ARG A 15 -22.91 28.19 -10.82
C ARG A 15 -22.27 27.71 -9.51
N HIS A 16 -21.12 28.27 -9.15
CA HIS A 16 -20.63 28.28 -7.77
C HIS A 16 -21.30 29.43 -7.02
N GLY A 17 -21.98 29.10 -5.92
CA GLY A 17 -22.31 29.98 -4.80
C GLY A 17 -21.96 29.21 -3.53
N ALA A 18 -21.70 29.82 -2.39
CA ALA A 18 -21.58 31.22 -2.04
C ALA A 18 -20.60 31.30 -0.85
N ASP A 19 -20.18 32.52 -0.59
CA ASP A 19 -19.37 33.01 0.51
C ASP A 19 -19.66 32.33 1.86
N PHE A 20 -18.59 31.96 2.56
CA PHE A 20 -18.66 31.78 4.01
C PHE A 20 -17.89 32.93 4.66
N ASP A 21 -18.67 33.89 5.17
CA ASP A 21 -18.20 35.05 5.92
C ASP A 21 -17.35 34.62 7.11
N GLY A 22 -16.15 35.21 7.16
CA GLY A 22 -15.34 35.27 8.36
C GLY A 22 -16.11 35.98 9.46
N ARG A 23 -16.29 35.29 10.59
CA ARG A 23 -16.61 35.93 11.85
C ARG A 23 -15.47 35.70 12.82
N ASP A 24 -14.91 36.84 13.22
CA ASP A 24 -13.97 37.02 14.30
C ASP A 24 -14.51 36.44 15.61
N CYS A 25 -13.73 35.55 16.23
CA CYS A 25 -13.85 35.22 17.64
C CYS A 25 -12.64 35.83 18.36
N ALA A 26 -12.76 37.11 18.70
CA ALA A 26 -11.95 37.74 19.73
C ALA A 26 -12.55 37.36 21.10
N GLY A 27 -11.96 36.35 21.75
CA GLY A 27 -12.36 35.90 23.08
C GLY A 27 -11.26 35.07 23.69
N SER A 28 -10.62 35.62 24.72
CA SER A 28 -9.56 34.99 25.52
C SER A 28 -10.13 33.82 26.33
N ASP A 29 -10.23 32.65 25.70
CA ASP A 29 -10.40 31.34 26.37
C ASP A 29 -10.06 30.21 25.37
N CYS A 30 -8.83 30.23 24.85
CA CYS A 30 -8.28 29.10 24.10
C CYS A 30 -7.58 28.13 25.05
N GLN A 31 -8.36 27.45 25.91
CA GLN A 31 -7.92 26.12 26.35
C GLN A 31 -7.86 25.24 25.11
N GLY A 32 -6.66 24.74 24.80
CA GLY A 32 -6.36 23.97 23.60
C GLY A 32 -7.25 22.74 23.46
N GLY A 33 -8.37 22.89 22.76
CA GLY A 33 -9.14 21.78 22.25
C GLY A 33 -8.25 21.01 21.28
N ALA A 34 -7.99 19.74 21.58
CA ALA A 34 -7.29 18.86 20.66
C ALA A 34 -8.07 18.86 19.34
N ALA A 35 -7.53 19.50 18.31
CA ALA A 35 -8.07 19.39 16.96
C ALA A 35 -8.16 17.90 16.63
N ILE A 36 -9.38 17.40 16.44
CA ILE A 36 -9.62 16.02 16.02
C ILE A 36 -8.96 15.89 14.65
N ALA A 37 -7.92 15.06 14.55
CA ALA A 37 -7.24 14.83 13.29
C ALA A 37 -8.24 14.20 12.29
N VAL A 38 -8.50 14.90 11.19
CA VAL A 38 -9.31 14.34 10.09
C VAL A 38 -8.41 13.38 9.32
N LEU A 39 -8.66 12.09 9.50
CA LEU A 39 -7.98 11.04 8.72
C LEU A 39 -8.85 10.74 7.50
N SER A 40 -8.30 10.96 6.30
CA SER A 40 -9.08 10.84 5.06
C SER A 40 -8.36 10.06 3.97
N LYS A 41 -7.09 9.68 4.18
CA LYS A 41 -6.29 8.94 3.21
C LYS A 41 -5.87 7.60 3.79
N THR A 42 -6.08 6.54 3.03
CA THR A 42 -5.63 5.19 3.38
C THR A 42 -4.23 4.94 2.81
N ILE A 43 -3.33 4.41 3.62
CA ILE A 43 -2.07 3.81 3.17
C ILE A 43 -2.13 2.31 3.41
N GLY A 44 -1.80 1.52 2.38
CA GLY A 44 -1.82 0.07 2.40
C GLY A 44 -0.49 -0.50 1.91
N TRP A 45 0.24 -1.20 2.78
CA TRP A 45 1.55 -1.76 2.44
C TRP A 45 1.84 -3.07 3.17
N GLN A 46 2.16 -4.14 2.44
CA GLN A 46 2.56 -5.44 3.01
C GLN A 46 1.59 -5.98 4.08
N GLY A 47 0.28 -5.76 3.86
CA GLY A 47 -0.79 -6.21 4.76
C GLY A 47 -0.99 -5.33 5.99
N TYR A 48 -0.31 -4.19 6.08
CA TYR A 48 -0.68 -3.10 6.97
C TYR A 48 -1.61 -2.13 6.24
N THR A 49 -2.58 -1.62 6.97
CA THR A 49 -3.42 -0.48 6.56
C THR A 49 -3.40 0.57 7.67
N VAL A 50 -3.40 1.83 7.29
CA VAL A 50 -3.43 2.96 8.22
C VAL A 50 -4.16 4.13 7.57
N GLN A 51 -4.98 4.83 8.35
CA GLN A 51 -5.59 6.10 7.96
C GLN A 51 -4.68 7.24 8.41
N VAL A 52 -4.36 8.14 7.49
CA VAL A 52 -3.50 9.30 7.71
C VAL A 52 -4.20 10.57 7.25
N PRO A 53 -3.75 11.74 7.73
CA PRO A 53 -4.16 13.02 7.16
C PRO A 53 -3.86 13.09 5.65
N VAL A 54 -4.62 13.90 4.91
CA VAL A 54 -4.52 13.97 3.43
C VAL A 54 -3.14 14.44 2.95
N GLU A 55 -2.48 15.28 3.74
CA GLU A 55 -1.16 15.84 3.44
C GLU A 55 0.00 14.85 3.66
N TRP A 56 -0.29 13.65 4.18
CA TRP A 56 0.72 12.65 4.47
C TRP A 56 0.97 11.74 3.27
N ASP A 57 2.24 11.51 2.96
CA ASP A 57 2.69 10.65 1.87
C ASP A 57 3.76 9.66 2.30
N MET A 58 3.82 8.52 1.61
CA MET A 58 4.80 7.49 1.90
C MET A 58 6.18 7.93 1.39
N THR A 59 7.12 8.18 2.30
CA THR A 59 8.46 8.72 1.98
C THR A 59 9.58 7.69 2.11
N GLY A 60 9.32 6.56 2.74
CA GLY A 60 10.30 5.49 2.86
C GLY A 60 9.64 4.12 2.94
N TYR A 61 10.23 3.12 2.29
CA TYR A 61 9.74 1.75 2.35
C TYR A 61 10.88 0.75 2.09
N SER A 62 10.79 -0.44 2.67
CA SER A 62 11.66 -1.56 2.37
C SER A 62 11.07 -2.88 2.88
N GLY A 63 11.68 -3.99 2.46
CA GLY A 63 11.40 -5.32 2.98
C GLY A 63 10.34 -6.11 2.22
N THR A 64 9.92 -7.20 2.85
CA THR A 64 9.02 -8.24 2.35
C THR A 64 7.80 -8.38 3.28
N SER A 65 6.94 -9.35 3.01
CA SER A 65 5.85 -9.72 3.94
C SER A 65 6.37 -10.10 5.33
N GLY A 66 7.53 -10.75 5.40
CA GLY A 66 8.12 -11.28 6.62
C GLY A 66 8.88 -10.26 7.46
N GLU A 67 9.53 -9.28 6.85
CA GLU A 67 10.22 -8.20 7.57
C GLU A 67 10.27 -6.96 6.72
N GLY A 68 10.11 -5.79 7.32
CA GLY A 68 10.15 -4.57 6.53
C GLY A 68 9.89 -3.30 7.31
N TYR A 69 9.73 -2.24 6.53
CA TYR A 69 9.58 -0.89 7.02
C TYR A 69 8.74 -0.07 6.04
N PHE A 70 7.93 0.84 6.58
CA PHE A 70 7.46 1.99 5.83
C PHE A 70 7.41 3.23 6.72
N ARG A 71 7.47 4.40 6.08
CA ARG A 71 7.36 5.72 6.68
C ARG A 71 6.41 6.56 5.87
N VAL A 72 5.55 7.28 6.58
CA VAL A 72 4.62 8.26 6.04
C VAL A 72 4.87 9.57 6.77
N ASP A 73 4.97 10.69 6.08
CA ASP A 73 5.18 12.00 6.71
C ASP A 73 4.46 13.15 5.99
N ASP A 74 4.34 14.28 6.68
CA ASP A 74 3.69 15.50 6.19
C ASP A 74 4.62 16.40 5.36
N GLY A 75 5.82 15.93 5.01
CA GLY A 75 6.85 16.73 4.35
C GLY A 75 7.51 17.79 5.26
N GLU A 76 7.07 17.94 6.50
CA GLU A 76 7.57 18.96 7.43
C GLU A 76 8.16 18.33 8.71
N ASN A 77 7.29 17.98 9.66
CA ASN A 77 7.68 17.75 11.04
C ASN A 77 7.18 16.41 11.58
N LEU A 78 6.01 15.95 11.14
CA LEU A 78 5.39 14.75 11.66
C LEU A 78 5.59 13.56 10.74
N SER A 79 5.88 12.42 11.35
CA SER A 79 6.04 11.18 10.59
C SER A 79 5.61 9.96 11.38
N LEU A 80 4.88 9.07 10.73
CA LEU A 80 4.66 7.70 11.17
C LEU A 80 5.78 6.82 10.62
N GLU A 81 6.42 6.06 11.49
CA GLU A 81 7.33 4.98 11.12
C GLU A 81 6.78 3.65 11.61
N VAL A 82 6.79 2.64 10.74
CA VAL A 82 6.35 1.28 11.04
C VAL A 82 7.42 0.30 10.62
N LYS A 83 7.88 -0.53 11.55
CA LYS A 83 8.84 -1.62 11.30
C LYS A 83 8.23 -2.92 11.76
N TRP A 84 8.40 -3.98 10.99
CA TRP A 84 7.91 -5.31 11.38
C TRP A 84 8.90 -6.42 11.10
N ALA A 85 8.74 -7.50 11.85
CA ALA A 85 9.37 -8.79 11.60
C ALA A 85 8.43 -9.91 12.04
N THR A 86 8.34 -10.97 11.23
CA THR A 86 7.60 -12.19 11.55
C THR A 86 8.43 -13.04 12.49
N GLU A 87 7.82 -13.42 13.61
CA GLU A 87 8.40 -14.39 14.52
C GLU A 87 8.41 -15.76 13.86
N LYS A 88 9.61 -16.34 13.74
CA LYS A 88 9.74 -17.71 13.26
C LYS A 88 9.38 -18.65 14.39
N ALA A 89 8.61 -19.69 14.08
CA ALA A 89 8.43 -20.79 15.02
C ALA A 89 9.83 -21.32 15.41
N PRO A 90 10.08 -21.58 16.71
CA PRO A 90 11.31 -22.26 17.10
C PRO A 90 11.38 -23.59 16.35
N ILE A 91 12.53 -23.89 15.74
CA ILE A 91 12.79 -25.23 15.20
C ILE A 91 12.72 -26.17 16.40
N SER A 92 11.66 -26.96 16.49
CA SER A 92 11.54 -27.97 17.53
C SER A 92 12.64 -29.02 17.30
N LEU A 93 13.63 -29.05 18.18
CA LEU A 93 14.61 -30.15 18.26
C LEU A 93 13.98 -31.42 18.88
N ILE A 94 12.68 -31.38 19.20
CA ILE A 94 11.93 -32.48 19.79
C ILE A 94 10.95 -33.02 18.73
N PRO A 95 11.15 -34.25 18.22
CA PRO A 95 10.38 -34.82 17.10
C PRO A 95 8.87 -34.98 17.36
N TRP A 96 8.44 -34.95 18.62
CA TRP A 96 7.05 -35.16 19.05
C TRP A 96 6.34 -33.89 19.55
N ALA A 97 7.04 -32.75 19.65
CA ALA A 97 6.38 -31.49 19.96
C ALA A 97 5.56 -31.04 18.74
N LYS A 98 4.31 -30.61 18.96
CA LYS A 98 3.41 -30.16 17.90
C LYS A 98 4.12 -29.10 17.03
N PRO A 99 4.33 -29.34 15.73
CA PRO A 99 4.86 -28.34 14.81
C PRO A 99 3.95 -27.10 14.83
N GLY A 100 4.54 -25.91 15.02
CA GLY A 100 3.85 -24.64 14.71
C GLY A 100 3.33 -23.80 15.88
N ALA A 101 3.53 -24.18 17.15
CA ALA A 101 3.23 -23.27 18.26
C ALA A 101 4.32 -22.20 18.43
N VAL A 102 4.17 -21.06 17.76
CA VAL A 102 5.00 -19.87 18.02
C VAL A 102 4.65 -19.35 19.41
N LYS A 103 5.56 -19.54 20.40
CA LYS A 103 5.41 -18.88 21.70
C LYS A 103 5.39 -17.37 21.44
N PRO A 104 4.34 -16.63 21.87
CA PRO A 104 4.31 -15.19 21.71
C PRO A 104 5.56 -14.57 22.34
N PRO A 105 6.27 -13.68 21.62
CA PRO A 105 7.39 -12.97 22.19
C PRO A 105 6.90 -12.03 23.29
N ASP A 106 7.74 -11.84 24.30
CA ASP A 106 7.49 -10.85 25.33
C ASP A 106 7.75 -9.45 24.76
N VAL A 107 6.68 -8.67 24.61
CA VAL A 107 6.72 -7.32 24.04
C VAL A 107 7.45 -6.32 24.92
N GLU A 108 7.51 -6.55 26.23
CA GLU A 108 8.26 -5.71 27.18
C GLU A 108 9.76 -5.88 26.94
N ILE A 109 10.23 -7.13 26.80
CA ILE A 109 11.62 -7.43 26.42
C ILE A 109 11.96 -6.81 25.06
N ARG A 110 11.04 -6.86 24.09
CA ARG A 110 11.22 -6.21 22.78
C ARG A 110 11.33 -4.68 22.91
N ARG A 111 10.56 -4.05 23.82
CA ARG A 111 10.64 -2.61 24.13
C ARG A 111 11.98 -2.24 24.74
N GLU A 112 12.46 -2.99 25.72
CA GLU A 112 13.77 -2.75 26.32
C GLU A 112 14.91 -2.87 25.31
N ALA A 113 14.87 -3.90 24.45
CA ALA A 113 15.84 -4.07 23.38
C ALA A 113 15.78 -2.92 22.34
N TYR A 114 14.59 -2.39 22.08
CA TYR A 114 14.43 -1.20 21.24
C TYR A 114 15.00 0.06 21.90
N PHE A 115 14.70 0.30 23.19
CA PHE A 115 15.29 1.42 23.94
C PHE A 115 16.81 1.36 23.99
N LYS A 116 17.40 0.16 24.18
CA LYS A 116 18.85 -0.01 24.10
C LYS A 116 19.40 0.47 22.75
N ARG A 117 18.80 0.03 21.65
CA ARG A 117 19.20 0.47 20.29
C ARG A 117 19.05 1.97 20.09
N LEU A 118 17.98 2.59 20.61
CA LEU A 118 17.80 4.04 20.56
C LEU A 118 18.88 4.78 21.34
N ARG A 119 19.20 4.34 22.57
CA ARG A 119 20.27 4.95 23.39
C ARG A 119 21.64 4.81 22.73
N ASP A 120 21.94 3.65 22.15
CA ASP A 120 23.18 3.42 21.41
C ASP A 120 23.29 4.36 20.19
N ALA A 121 22.19 4.56 19.46
CA ALA A 121 22.14 5.49 18.32
C ALA A 121 22.29 6.96 18.76
N ALA A 122 21.63 7.36 19.85
CA ALA A 122 21.73 8.71 20.41
C ALA A 122 23.16 9.01 20.91
N LYS A 123 23.80 8.04 21.59
CA LYS A 123 25.19 8.15 22.05
C LYS A 123 26.16 8.39 20.89
N LYS A 124 26.00 7.66 19.78
CA LYS A 124 26.80 7.87 18.55
C LYS A 124 26.64 9.27 17.97
N LYS A 125 25.45 9.86 18.10
CA LYS A 125 25.14 11.23 17.65
C LYS A 125 25.41 12.30 18.72
N LYS A 126 25.90 11.93 19.91
CA LYS A 126 26.09 12.82 21.08
C LYS A 126 24.79 13.55 21.50
N LEU A 127 23.65 12.89 21.36
CA LEU A 127 22.34 13.41 21.77
C LEU A 127 21.96 12.90 23.16
N VAL A 128 21.31 13.75 23.94
CA VAL A 128 20.64 13.34 25.19
C VAL A 128 19.30 12.71 24.81
N LEU A 129 19.08 11.46 25.24
CA LEU A 129 17.84 10.73 24.97
C LEU A 129 17.17 10.33 26.28
N THR A 130 15.90 10.69 26.41
CA THR A 130 15.01 10.23 27.48
C THR A 130 14.00 9.25 26.92
N THR A 131 13.90 8.06 27.51
CA THR A 131 12.92 7.02 27.14
C THR A 131 11.99 6.78 28.32
N LYS A 132 10.69 6.65 28.09
CA LYS A 132 9.71 6.35 29.15
C LYS A 132 8.76 5.26 28.68
N ASP A 133 8.42 4.38 29.61
CA ASP A 133 7.26 3.53 29.49
C ASP A 133 6.02 4.44 29.53
N ALA A 134 5.06 4.13 28.68
CA ALA A 134 3.83 4.89 28.58
C ALA A 134 2.70 3.94 28.23
N ASP A 135 1.48 4.34 28.54
CA ASP A 135 0.32 3.68 27.99
C ASP A 135 0.38 3.76 26.46
N ALA A 136 0.19 2.63 25.79
CA ALA A 136 0.01 2.66 24.36
C ALA A 136 -1.27 3.47 24.04
N PRO A 137 -1.33 4.13 22.87
CA PRO A 137 -2.57 4.76 22.43
C PRO A 137 -3.75 3.79 22.61
N ARG A 138 -4.81 4.25 23.27
CA ARG A 138 -5.99 3.40 23.62
C ARG A 138 -6.48 2.56 22.44
N SER A 139 -6.40 3.12 21.25
CA SER A 139 -6.84 2.53 20.00
C SER A 139 -5.98 1.35 19.53
N VAL A 140 -4.70 1.28 19.92
CA VAL A 140 -3.82 0.13 19.67
C VAL A 140 -4.10 -1.01 20.65
N THR A 141 -4.52 -0.70 21.89
CA THR A 141 -4.76 -1.67 22.97
C THR A 141 -6.12 -2.38 22.90
N VAL A 142 -7.03 -1.93 22.04
CA VAL A 142 -8.41 -2.48 21.95
C VAL A 142 -8.47 -3.82 21.20
N ARG A 143 -7.38 -4.25 20.56
CA ARG A 143 -7.36 -5.46 19.73
C ARG A 143 -6.93 -6.69 20.54
N PRO A 144 -7.83 -7.66 20.80
CA PRO A 144 -7.57 -8.78 21.72
C PRO A 144 -6.48 -9.73 21.22
N GLU A 145 -6.22 -9.75 19.92
CA GLU A 145 -5.17 -10.56 19.31
C GLU A 145 -3.75 -9.97 19.45
N ARG A 146 -3.62 -8.80 20.10
CA ARG A 146 -2.35 -8.08 20.25
C ARG A 146 -1.88 -8.05 21.70
N SER A 147 -0.61 -8.39 21.90
CA SER A 147 0.13 -8.00 23.11
C SER A 147 0.83 -6.68 22.82
N VAL A 148 0.69 -5.66 23.66
CA VAL A 148 1.12 -4.29 23.35
C VAL A 148 1.93 -3.70 24.50
N ALA A 149 3.04 -3.06 24.18
CA ALA A 149 3.87 -2.27 25.08
C ALA A 149 4.05 -0.85 24.53
N GLY A 150 3.43 0.14 25.18
CA GLY A 150 3.55 1.55 24.79
C GLY A 150 4.88 2.17 25.22
N PHE A 151 5.28 3.24 24.53
CA PHE A 151 6.46 4.01 24.88
C PHE A 151 6.39 5.47 24.41
N THR A 152 7.19 6.30 25.04
CA THR A 152 7.58 7.61 24.51
C THR A 152 9.09 7.79 24.60
N TRP A 153 9.65 8.60 23.70
CA TRP A 153 11.02 9.06 23.86
C TRP A 153 11.17 10.51 23.40
N THR A 154 12.20 11.18 23.92
CA THR A 154 12.53 12.57 23.61
C THR A 154 14.03 12.71 23.48
N GLY A 155 14.47 13.23 22.33
CA GLY A 155 15.85 13.62 22.02
C GLY A 155 15.85 14.93 21.23
N ASP A 156 16.38 14.91 20.02
CA ASP A 156 16.21 15.99 19.03
C ASP A 156 14.78 16.09 18.48
N LYS A 157 14.03 14.99 18.56
CA LYS A 157 12.58 14.89 18.30
C LYS A 157 11.87 14.25 19.48
N ARG A 158 10.55 14.34 19.48
CA ARG A 158 9.67 13.59 20.39
C ARG A 158 8.93 12.50 19.62
N ALA A 159 8.78 11.34 20.24
CA ALA A 159 8.02 10.23 19.67
C ALA A 159 7.03 9.63 20.67
N ILE A 160 5.90 9.19 20.15
CA ILE A 160 4.90 8.39 20.84
C ILE A 160 4.71 7.13 20.01
N GLY A 161 4.82 5.96 20.62
CA GLY A 161 4.80 4.71 19.88
C GLY A 161 4.37 3.52 20.72
N ALA A 162 4.28 2.39 20.04
CA ALA A 162 3.99 1.10 20.65
C ALA A 162 4.75 0.00 19.92
N ILE A 163 5.09 -1.03 20.69
CA ILE A 163 5.51 -2.32 20.17
C ILE A 163 4.37 -3.30 20.40
N TRP A 164 4.00 -4.08 19.40
CA TRP A 164 3.04 -5.15 19.60
C TRP A 164 3.42 -6.41 18.85
N TYR A 165 2.98 -7.53 19.39
CA TYR A 165 2.92 -8.80 18.70
C TYR A 165 1.47 -9.11 18.33
N CYS A 166 1.23 -9.54 17.09
CA CYS A 166 -0.09 -9.99 16.65
C CYS A 166 -0.13 -11.52 16.54
N ALA A 167 -1.07 -12.16 17.22
CA ALA A 167 -1.24 -13.61 17.21
C ALA A 167 -1.76 -14.19 15.88
N VAL A 168 -2.32 -13.34 15.00
CA VAL A 168 -2.88 -13.76 13.69
C VAL A 168 -1.82 -13.78 12.61
N CYS A 169 -1.07 -12.68 12.44
CA CYS A 169 -0.02 -12.59 11.42
C CYS A 169 1.37 -12.94 11.94
N HIS A 170 1.51 -13.24 13.25
CA HIS A 170 2.76 -13.59 13.91
C HIS A 170 3.87 -12.53 13.78
N ARG A 171 3.50 -11.26 13.58
CA ARG A 171 4.44 -10.15 13.42
C ARG A 171 4.63 -9.39 14.73
N VAL A 172 5.89 -9.09 15.05
CA VAL A 172 6.25 -8.02 15.97
C VAL A 172 6.36 -6.74 15.17
N THR A 173 5.59 -5.73 15.57
CA THR A 173 5.58 -4.41 14.95
C THR A 173 6.07 -3.38 15.96
N ILE A 174 6.89 -2.45 15.50
CA ILE A 174 7.24 -1.21 16.20
C ILE A 174 6.65 -0.09 15.35
N ALA A 175 5.65 0.63 15.88
CA ALA A 175 5.14 1.84 15.24
C ALA A 175 5.32 3.04 16.16
N GLN A 176 5.66 4.18 15.56
CA GLN A 176 5.81 5.43 16.28
C GLN A 176 5.43 6.61 15.40
N VAL A 177 4.79 7.60 15.99
CA VAL A 177 4.66 8.93 15.41
C VAL A 177 5.70 9.83 16.05
N THR A 178 6.52 10.48 15.22
CA THR A 178 7.58 11.40 15.66
C THR A 178 7.26 12.81 15.22
N GLY A 179 7.66 13.80 16.02
CA GLY A 179 7.40 15.22 15.81
C GLY A 179 8.36 16.13 16.56
N ASP A 180 8.10 17.42 16.48
CA ASP A 180 8.88 18.43 17.20
C ASP A 180 8.78 18.28 18.73
N VAL A 181 9.87 18.60 19.44
CA VAL A 181 9.95 18.46 20.90
C VAL A 181 8.99 19.39 21.63
N SER A 182 8.72 20.58 21.07
CA SER A 182 7.77 21.54 21.66
C SER A 182 6.32 21.03 21.65
N GLY A 183 6.02 19.96 20.89
CA GLY A 183 4.67 19.44 20.72
C GLY A 183 3.80 20.26 19.77
N LYS A 184 4.35 21.28 19.12
CA LYS A 184 3.71 21.96 17.98
C LYS A 184 3.32 20.93 16.92
N GLY A 185 2.16 21.14 16.28
CA GLY A 185 1.61 20.22 15.28
C GLY A 185 0.68 19.13 15.83
N GLY A 186 0.43 19.08 17.14
CA GLY A 186 -0.59 18.18 17.70
C GLY A 186 -0.17 16.71 17.76
N LEU A 187 1.12 16.45 18.06
CA LEU A 187 1.72 15.12 18.08
C LEU A 187 0.88 14.07 18.83
N VAL A 188 0.37 14.40 20.02
CA VAL A 188 -0.44 13.45 20.84
C VAL A 188 -1.73 13.06 20.12
N GLY A 189 -2.53 14.04 19.68
CA GLY A 189 -3.81 13.78 19.02
C GLY A 189 -3.65 13.05 17.68
N LYS A 190 -2.66 13.45 16.87
CA LYS A 190 -2.36 12.77 15.59
C LYS A 190 -1.81 11.36 15.82
N SER A 191 -0.98 11.16 16.85
CA SER A 191 -0.46 9.84 17.24
C SER A 191 -1.60 8.88 17.58
N ASP A 192 -2.54 9.30 18.43
CA ASP A 192 -3.67 8.45 18.85
C ASP A 192 -4.59 8.09 17.68
N ALA A 193 -4.87 9.06 16.82
CA ALA A 193 -5.70 8.87 15.64
C ALA A 193 -5.03 7.93 14.61
N VAL A 194 -3.80 8.25 14.20
CA VAL A 194 -3.07 7.50 13.16
C VAL A 194 -2.76 6.09 13.63
N MET A 195 -2.11 5.92 14.79
CA MET A 195 -1.79 4.57 15.29
C MET A 195 -3.05 3.77 15.60
N GLY A 196 -4.13 4.44 16.00
CA GLY A 196 -5.41 3.80 16.26
C GLY A 196 -6.10 3.19 15.05
N SER A 197 -5.89 3.79 13.88
CA SER A 197 -6.41 3.28 12.63
C SER A 197 -5.60 2.09 12.09
N MET A 198 -4.47 1.74 12.71
CA MET A 198 -3.54 0.75 12.16
C MET A 198 -4.04 -0.69 12.27
N ALA A 199 -4.04 -1.35 11.13
CA ALA A 199 -4.31 -2.77 10.98
C ALA A 199 -3.11 -3.51 10.41
N CYS A 200 -2.98 -4.80 10.72
CA CYS A 200 -1.84 -5.62 10.32
C CYS A 200 -2.23 -6.98 9.72
N HIS A 201 -3.51 -7.21 9.42
CA HIS A 201 -3.98 -8.40 8.71
C HIS A 201 -5.39 -8.17 8.14
N ASP A 202 -5.68 -6.92 7.77
CA ASP A 202 -6.98 -6.55 7.20
C ASP A 202 -7.03 -7.02 5.75
N ALA A 203 -7.36 -8.30 5.59
CA ALA A 203 -7.75 -8.87 4.33
C ALA A 203 -9.27 -9.02 4.30
N VAL A 204 -9.93 -8.30 3.39
CA VAL A 204 -11.38 -8.43 3.20
C VAL A 204 -11.59 -9.43 2.07
N ASN A 205 -12.29 -10.53 2.35
CA ASN A 205 -12.56 -11.59 1.36
C ASN A 205 -11.30 -12.13 0.65
N GLY A 206 -10.19 -12.28 1.40
CA GLY A 206 -8.93 -12.76 0.84
C GLY A 206 -8.21 -11.75 -0.07
N GLN A 207 -8.60 -10.48 -0.02
CA GLN A 207 -7.97 -9.38 -0.77
C GLN A 207 -7.22 -8.46 0.20
N ARG A 208 -5.97 -8.14 -0.14
CA ARG A 208 -5.11 -7.23 0.59
C ARG A 208 -5.10 -5.87 -0.07
N VAL A 209 -5.27 -4.81 0.72
CA VAL A 209 -5.20 -3.42 0.25
C VAL A 209 -3.75 -3.02 -0.03
N TRP A 210 -3.57 -2.35 -1.16
CA TRP A 210 -2.35 -1.67 -1.58
C TRP A 210 -2.74 -0.25 -1.96
N ALA A 211 -2.43 0.71 -1.08
CA ALA A 211 -2.79 2.10 -1.26
C ALA A 211 -1.55 2.96 -1.02
N ILE A 212 -1.03 3.56 -2.09
CA ILE A 212 0.24 4.30 -2.06
C ILE A 212 0.11 5.49 -3.02
N TYR A 213 0.37 6.68 -2.49
CA TYR A 213 0.09 7.94 -3.17
C TYR A 213 -1.38 7.98 -3.60
N ASP A 214 -1.57 7.79 -4.89
CA ASP A 214 -2.79 7.98 -5.64
C ASP A 214 -3.31 6.68 -6.25
N LEU A 215 -2.55 5.59 -6.09
CA LEU A 215 -2.92 4.24 -6.48
C LEU A 215 -3.59 3.56 -5.30
N ASP A 216 -4.85 3.15 -5.46
CA ASP A 216 -5.58 2.33 -4.50
C ASP A 216 -6.08 1.07 -5.21
N THR A 217 -5.64 -0.10 -4.76
CA THR A 217 -6.08 -1.38 -5.31
C THR A 217 -6.14 -2.45 -4.23
N THR A 218 -6.80 -3.56 -4.56
CA THR A 218 -6.70 -4.79 -3.79
C THR A 218 -6.12 -5.91 -4.62
N VAL A 219 -5.36 -6.80 -3.97
CA VAL A 219 -4.69 -7.94 -4.61
C VAL A 219 -4.92 -9.17 -3.73
N PRO A 220 -5.16 -10.37 -4.31
CA PRO A 220 -5.37 -11.57 -3.51
C PRO A 220 -4.22 -11.85 -2.54
N THR A 221 -4.52 -12.34 -1.33
CA THR A 221 -3.54 -12.46 -0.23
C THR A 221 -2.42 -13.47 -0.48
N ASP A 222 -2.62 -14.38 -1.43
CA ASP A 222 -1.66 -15.41 -1.88
C ASP A 222 -0.67 -14.88 -2.92
N TYR A 223 -0.81 -13.63 -3.36
CA TYR A 223 0.17 -12.91 -4.15
C TYR A 223 1.11 -12.09 -3.25
N GLU A 224 2.41 -12.37 -3.35
CA GLU A 224 3.46 -11.68 -2.62
C GLU A 224 4.08 -10.58 -3.48
N LEU A 225 4.30 -9.41 -2.91
CA LEU A 225 4.99 -8.32 -3.60
C LEU A 225 6.47 -8.67 -3.79
N VAL A 226 6.92 -8.67 -5.04
CA VAL A 226 8.33 -8.94 -5.42
C VAL A 226 9.05 -7.64 -5.77
N THR A 227 8.36 -6.68 -6.37
CA THR A 227 8.97 -5.43 -6.81
C THR A 227 7.97 -4.29 -6.75
N ALA A 228 8.41 -3.14 -6.26
CA ALA A 228 7.67 -1.89 -6.33
C ALA A 228 8.54 -0.81 -7.00
N GLN A 229 8.05 -0.24 -8.09
CA GLN A 229 8.65 0.92 -8.76
C GLN A 229 7.77 2.12 -8.47
N LEU A 230 8.23 3.02 -7.62
CA LEU A 230 7.50 4.21 -7.22
C LEU A 230 8.25 5.44 -7.75
N MET A 231 7.99 5.79 -9.02
CA MET A 231 8.62 6.93 -9.68
C MET A 231 7.64 8.11 -9.73
N ASN A 232 8.17 9.32 -9.91
CA ASN A 232 7.32 10.46 -10.24
C ASN A 232 6.53 10.15 -11.52
N VAL A 233 5.20 10.31 -11.48
CA VAL A 233 4.27 10.04 -12.59
C VAL A 233 4.04 8.55 -12.93
N TYR A 234 4.79 7.60 -12.36
CA TYR A 234 4.62 6.18 -12.68
C TYR A 234 4.81 5.27 -11.46
N LEU A 235 3.78 4.45 -11.18
CA LEU A 235 3.79 3.46 -10.12
C LEU A 235 3.61 2.07 -10.73
N ARG A 236 4.36 1.09 -10.23
CA ARG A 236 4.17 -0.33 -10.54
C ARG A 236 4.37 -1.19 -9.32
N LEU A 237 3.39 -2.04 -9.05
CA LEU A 237 3.48 -3.12 -8.07
C LEU A 237 3.47 -4.45 -8.82
N SER A 238 4.48 -5.29 -8.59
CA SER A 238 4.62 -6.60 -9.21
C SER A 238 4.59 -7.69 -8.14
N PHE A 239 3.75 -8.69 -8.38
CA PHE A 239 3.44 -9.75 -7.45
C PHE A 239 3.68 -11.13 -8.05
N VAL A 240 3.92 -12.11 -7.18
CA VAL A 240 4.06 -13.52 -7.54
C VAL A 240 3.21 -14.40 -6.62
N LYS A 241 2.63 -15.45 -7.18
CA LYS A 241 1.99 -16.55 -6.46
C LYS A 241 2.62 -17.88 -6.91
N ASN A 242 3.02 -18.71 -5.95
CA ASN A 242 3.61 -20.04 -6.19
C ASN A 242 4.76 -20.03 -7.24
N HIS A 243 5.53 -18.95 -7.30
CA HIS A 243 6.62 -18.70 -8.28
C HIS A 243 6.23 -18.68 -9.78
N THR A 244 5.00 -19.06 -10.13
CA THR A 244 4.57 -19.33 -11.50
C THR A 244 3.53 -18.34 -11.99
N ALA A 245 2.62 -17.91 -11.12
CA ALA A 245 1.66 -16.87 -11.45
C ALA A 245 2.24 -15.50 -11.08
N ARG A 246 2.15 -14.54 -12.00
CA ARG A 246 2.60 -13.16 -11.84
C ARG A 246 1.45 -12.22 -12.12
N LEU A 247 1.39 -11.15 -11.36
CA LEU A 247 0.41 -10.08 -11.49
C LEU A 247 1.16 -8.76 -11.37
N SER A 248 0.82 -7.77 -12.20
CA SER A 248 1.26 -6.40 -11.94
C SER A 248 0.13 -5.41 -12.10
N VAL A 249 0.16 -4.39 -11.24
CA VAL A 249 -0.73 -3.23 -11.28
C VAL A 249 0.14 -2.00 -11.50
N GLU A 250 -0.18 -1.25 -12.55
CA GLU A 250 0.54 -0.07 -12.98
C GLU A 250 -0.39 1.13 -13.02
N GLN A 251 0.12 2.29 -12.63
CA GLN A 251 -0.54 3.59 -12.75
C GLN A 251 0.42 4.58 -13.40
N TRP A 252 -0.09 5.32 -14.37
CA TRP A 252 0.59 6.42 -15.04
C TRP A 252 -0.22 7.69 -14.81
N ALA A 253 0.39 8.70 -14.20
CA ALA A 253 -0.24 10.01 -14.07
C ALA A 253 -0.02 10.82 -15.35
N VAL A 254 -0.77 11.92 -15.49
CA VAL A 254 -0.70 12.83 -16.64
C VAL A 254 -1.01 12.10 -17.95
N ALA A 255 -2.13 11.37 -17.96
CA ALA A 255 -2.58 10.52 -19.06
C ALA A 255 -2.56 11.24 -20.42
N ASN A 256 -3.08 12.46 -20.46
CA ASN A 256 -3.11 13.29 -21.66
C ASN A 256 -1.72 13.51 -22.29
N VAL A 257 -0.67 13.68 -21.47
CA VAL A 257 0.72 13.85 -21.94
C VAL A 257 1.35 12.49 -22.26
N ALA A 258 1.12 11.49 -21.39
CA ALA A 258 1.69 10.15 -21.54
C ALA A 258 1.19 9.44 -22.81
N ARG A 259 -0.07 9.66 -23.20
CA ARG A 259 -0.68 9.04 -24.38
C ARG A 259 -0.32 9.74 -25.69
N LYS A 260 0.02 11.03 -25.67
CA LYS A 260 0.31 11.84 -26.88
C LYS A 260 -0.74 11.65 -27.99
N GLU A 261 -2.03 11.64 -27.63
CA GLU A 261 -3.16 11.42 -28.55
C GLU A 261 -3.25 10.02 -29.20
N ALA A 262 -2.38 9.07 -28.86
CA ALA A 262 -2.48 7.69 -29.35
C ALA A 262 -3.76 6.99 -28.87
N PHE A 263 -4.21 5.96 -29.58
CA PHE A 263 -5.21 5.05 -29.03
C PHE A 263 -4.63 4.26 -27.85
N LEU A 264 -5.51 3.83 -26.93
CA LEU A 264 -5.07 3.20 -25.69
C LEU A 264 -4.35 1.86 -25.95
N ASP A 265 -4.80 1.09 -26.94
CA ASP A 265 -4.18 -0.16 -27.38
C ASP A 265 -2.79 0.07 -27.99
N ASP A 266 -2.64 1.08 -28.85
CA ASP A 266 -1.34 1.49 -29.40
C ASP A 266 -0.38 1.91 -28.28
N TRP A 267 -0.87 2.69 -27.31
CA TRP A 267 -0.08 3.12 -26.15
C TRP A 267 0.38 1.92 -25.31
N VAL A 268 -0.51 0.96 -25.02
CA VAL A 268 -0.13 -0.25 -24.28
C VAL A 268 0.89 -1.06 -25.06
N ALA A 269 0.71 -1.26 -26.37
CA ALA A 269 1.66 -2.01 -27.20
C ALA A 269 3.07 -1.40 -27.15
N ALA A 270 3.17 -0.06 -27.10
CA ALA A 270 4.44 0.65 -27.03
C ALA A 270 5.06 0.69 -25.61
N ASN A 271 4.24 0.76 -24.55
CA ASN A 271 4.71 1.07 -23.19
C ASN A 271 4.65 -0.10 -22.21
N ALA A 272 3.88 -1.15 -22.51
CA ALA A 272 3.73 -2.27 -21.60
C ALA A 272 5.08 -2.96 -21.35
N LYS A 273 5.45 -3.02 -20.07
CA LYS A 273 6.66 -3.71 -19.60
C LYS A 273 6.27 -5.07 -19.02
N GLY A 274 7.17 -6.04 -19.11
CA GLY A 274 6.97 -7.36 -18.50
C GLY A 274 6.19 -8.31 -19.40
N GLU A 275 5.10 -8.87 -18.90
CA GLU A 275 4.45 -10.05 -19.51
C GLU A 275 3.79 -9.74 -20.86
N LEU A 276 3.13 -8.59 -21.02
CA LEU A 276 2.54 -8.15 -22.32
C LEU A 276 3.56 -8.12 -23.46
N ARG A 277 4.78 -7.66 -23.19
CA ARG A 277 5.85 -7.58 -24.21
C ARG A 277 6.29 -8.96 -24.70
N GLN A 278 6.08 -10.01 -23.90
CA GLN A 278 6.53 -11.38 -24.18
C GLN A 278 5.39 -12.31 -24.60
N ALA A 279 4.16 -11.80 -24.70
CA ALA A 279 2.97 -12.59 -25.01
C ALA A 279 2.50 -12.35 -26.45
N ARG A 280 1.86 -13.37 -27.04
CA ARG A 280 0.96 -13.18 -28.19
C ARG A 280 -0.44 -13.01 -27.62
N TYR A 281 -1.10 -11.91 -27.96
CA TYR A 281 -2.41 -11.58 -27.45
C TYR A 281 -3.35 -11.07 -28.54
N SER A 282 -4.64 -11.26 -28.32
CA SER A 282 -5.71 -10.55 -29.02
C SER A 282 -6.21 -9.41 -28.15
N VAL A 283 -6.60 -8.33 -28.81
CA VAL A 283 -7.14 -7.13 -28.20
C VAL A 283 -8.65 -7.11 -28.39
N SER A 284 -9.40 -6.73 -27.37
CA SER A 284 -10.83 -6.50 -27.46
C SER A 284 -11.24 -5.31 -26.60
N GLU A 285 -12.30 -4.62 -27.01
CA GLU A 285 -12.92 -3.60 -26.17
C GLU A 285 -13.54 -4.23 -24.91
N GLY A 286 -13.54 -3.47 -23.82
CA GLY A 286 -14.11 -3.86 -22.55
C GLY A 286 -14.44 -2.64 -21.69
N ARG A 287 -14.83 -2.89 -20.45
CA ARG A 287 -15.07 -1.82 -19.46
C ARG A 287 -14.51 -2.22 -18.11
N VAL A 288 -13.97 -1.24 -17.39
CA VAL A 288 -13.63 -1.37 -15.98
C VAL A 288 -14.51 -0.38 -15.23
N ARG A 289 -15.44 -0.90 -14.41
CA ARG A 289 -16.55 -0.12 -13.87
C ARG A 289 -17.34 0.51 -15.05
N ASP A 290 -17.46 1.82 -15.10
CA ASP A 290 -18.12 2.54 -16.19
C ASP A 290 -17.16 3.10 -17.26
N LEU A 291 -15.85 2.92 -17.06
CA LEU A 291 -14.80 3.46 -17.94
C LEU A 291 -14.53 2.53 -19.11
N ALA A 292 -14.30 3.11 -20.30
CA ALA A 292 -13.88 2.37 -21.47
C ALA A 292 -12.48 1.75 -21.22
N ALA A 293 -12.33 0.49 -21.60
CA ALA A 293 -11.10 -0.26 -21.37
C ALA A 293 -10.73 -1.08 -22.60
N VAL A 294 -9.45 -1.39 -22.69
CA VAL A 294 -8.93 -2.36 -23.66
C VAL A 294 -8.50 -3.60 -22.90
N THR A 295 -9.00 -4.75 -23.31
CA THR A 295 -8.71 -6.05 -22.73
C THR A 295 -7.78 -6.84 -23.63
N TYR A 296 -6.84 -7.55 -23.02
CA TYR A 296 -5.83 -8.37 -23.67
C TYR A 296 -5.99 -9.79 -23.19
N THR A 297 -6.02 -10.76 -24.10
CA THR A 297 -6.01 -12.19 -23.75
C THR A 297 -5.08 -12.93 -24.68
N GLY A 298 -4.30 -13.86 -24.15
CA GLY A 298 -3.23 -14.46 -24.93
C GLY A 298 -2.53 -15.66 -24.29
N GLY A 299 -1.46 -16.05 -24.97
CA GLY A 299 -0.56 -17.14 -24.55
C GLY A 299 0.91 -16.76 -24.77
N PRO A 300 1.83 -17.66 -24.44
CA PRO A 300 3.26 -17.42 -24.60
C PRO A 300 3.60 -17.13 -26.08
N ALA A 301 4.52 -16.20 -26.32
CA ALA A 301 5.07 -16.00 -27.66
C ALA A 301 5.87 -17.24 -28.10
N PHE A 302 5.78 -17.57 -29.39
CA PHE A 302 6.55 -18.65 -30.00
C PHE A 302 8.06 -18.34 -29.86
N GLY A 303 8.82 -19.19 -29.17
CA GLY A 303 10.29 -19.06 -29.05
C GLY A 303 10.88 -18.73 -27.66
N GLN A 304 10.10 -18.78 -26.57
CA GLN A 304 10.70 -18.73 -25.21
C GLN A 304 11.63 -19.94 -24.99
N PRO A 305 12.78 -19.76 -24.31
CA PRO A 305 13.79 -20.81 -24.17
C PRO A 305 13.21 -22.03 -23.47
N MET A 306 13.41 -23.19 -24.08
CA MET A 306 12.97 -24.53 -23.64
C MET A 306 13.33 -24.88 -22.17
N ILE A 307 14.14 -24.09 -21.46
CA ILE A 307 14.59 -24.40 -20.10
C ILE A 307 13.45 -24.30 -19.07
N GLU A 308 12.54 -23.32 -19.18
CA GLU A 308 11.35 -23.28 -18.31
C GLU A 308 10.36 -24.42 -18.65
N VAL A 309 10.24 -24.74 -19.94
CA VAL A 309 9.40 -25.85 -20.46
C VAL A 309 9.97 -27.23 -20.07
N VAL A 310 11.29 -27.39 -19.98
CA VAL A 310 11.96 -28.66 -19.63
C VAL A 310 11.87 -28.97 -18.13
N GLN A 311 11.96 -27.95 -17.25
CA GLN A 311 11.66 -28.15 -15.83
C GLN A 311 10.19 -28.54 -15.61
N GLU A 312 9.28 -28.00 -16.42
CA GLU A 312 7.85 -28.32 -16.39
C GLU A 312 7.48 -29.68 -17.02
N LEU A 313 8.26 -30.17 -18.00
CA LEU A 313 8.07 -31.48 -18.64
C LEU A 313 8.33 -32.65 -17.68
N THR A 314 9.16 -32.49 -16.66
CA THR A 314 9.41 -33.53 -15.64
C THR A 314 8.19 -33.79 -14.73
N ARG A 315 7.16 -32.93 -14.76
CA ARG A 315 5.95 -33.03 -13.92
C ARG A 315 4.70 -33.56 -14.63
N PHE A 316 4.77 -34.02 -15.88
CA PHE A 316 3.65 -34.61 -16.66
C PHE A 316 2.32 -33.82 -16.67
N GLN A 317 2.34 -32.54 -16.31
CA GLN A 317 1.21 -31.62 -16.41
C GLN A 317 1.73 -30.40 -17.17
N LYS A 318 1.25 -30.15 -18.39
CA LYS A 318 1.62 -28.95 -19.15
C LYS A 318 0.78 -27.77 -18.65
N PRO A 319 1.33 -26.77 -17.95
CA PRO A 319 0.58 -25.55 -17.71
C PRO A 319 0.58 -24.77 -19.02
N ALA A 320 -0.52 -24.81 -19.76
CA ALA A 320 -0.75 -23.82 -20.82
C ALA A 320 -0.81 -22.45 -20.13
N THR A 321 0.31 -21.70 -20.17
CA THR A 321 0.39 -20.38 -19.58
C THR A 321 -0.61 -19.48 -20.29
N ARG A 322 -1.48 -18.83 -19.50
CA ARG A 322 -2.42 -17.83 -19.98
C ARG A 322 -1.93 -16.46 -19.60
N PHE A 323 -2.14 -15.55 -20.54
CA PHE A 323 -1.92 -14.14 -20.36
C PHE A 323 -3.27 -13.42 -20.40
N SER A 324 -3.50 -12.51 -19.46
CA SER A 324 -4.59 -11.55 -19.54
C SER A 324 -4.14 -10.19 -19.04
N GLY A 325 -4.78 -9.14 -19.54
CA GLY A 325 -4.59 -7.79 -19.04
C GLY A 325 -5.76 -6.89 -19.38
N VAL A 326 -5.84 -5.76 -18.70
CA VAL A 326 -6.79 -4.69 -18.99
C VAL A 326 -6.13 -3.36 -18.72
N ALA A 327 -6.33 -2.42 -19.64
CA ALA A 327 -5.90 -1.04 -19.51
C ALA A 327 -7.10 -0.12 -19.67
N TRP A 328 -7.15 0.96 -18.88
CA TRP A 328 -8.19 1.98 -18.97
C TRP A 328 -7.62 3.33 -18.59
N GLU A 329 -8.32 4.37 -19.00
CA GLU A 329 -8.04 5.76 -18.64
C GLU A 329 -9.16 6.29 -17.73
N ASP A 330 -8.78 7.01 -16.69
CA ASP A 330 -9.67 7.87 -15.92
C ASP A 330 -9.35 9.32 -16.30
N GLU A 331 -10.16 9.88 -17.19
CA GLU A 331 -10.01 11.26 -17.67
C GLU A 331 -10.18 12.27 -16.53
N SER A 332 -11.03 11.99 -15.55
CA SER A 332 -11.31 12.90 -14.44
C SER A 332 -10.12 13.04 -13.49
N ALA A 333 -9.37 11.95 -13.31
CA ALA A 333 -8.14 11.92 -12.53
C ALA A 333 -6.88 12.19 -13.37
N ASN A 334 -7.00 12.27 -14.70
CA ASN A 334 -5.90 12.33 -15.66
C ASN A 334 -4.87 11.21 -15.44
N LYS A 335 -5.35 9.97 -15.29
CA LYS A 335 -4.53 8.76 -15.01
C LYS A 335 -4.85 7.63 -15.97
N MET A 336 -3.85 6.81 -16.27
CA MET A 336 -4.02 5.52 -16.94
C MET A 336 -3.59 4.39 -16.03
N TYR A 337 -4.27 3.26 -16.16
CA TYR A 337 -4.00 2.07 -15.38
C TYR A 337 -3.79 0.88 -16.29
N LEU A 338 -2.95 -0.05 -15.85
CA LEU A 338 -2.74 -1.32 -16.51
C LEU A 338 -2.62 -2.42 -15.45
N VAL A 339 -3.53 -3.40 -15.52
CA VAL A 339 -3.48 -4.62 -14.72
C VAL A 339 -3.20 -5.77 -15.67
N GLN A 340 -2.17 -6.57 -15.40
CA GLN A 340 -1.79 -7.70 -16.24
C GLN A 340 -1.37 -8.90 -15.41
N ALA A 341 -1.69 -10.10 -15.87
CA ALA A 341 -1.34 -11.35 -15.22
C ALA A 341 -0.84 -12.40 -16.22
N ARG A 342 0.20 -13.13 -15.82
CA ARG A 342 0.65 -14.39 -16.43
C ARG A 342 0.42 -15.51 -15.44
N ARG A 343 -0.27 -16.59 -15.83
CA ARG A 343 -0.59 -17.68 -14.90
C ARG A 343 -0.73 -19.03 -15.59
N PRO A 344 -0.56 -20.15 -14.87
CA PRO A 344 -1.03 -21.46 -15.34
C PRO A 344 -2.54 -21.45 -15.60
N ARG A 345 -3.00 -22.28 -16.55
CA ARG A 345 -4.44 -22.46 -16.83
C ARG A 345 -5.26 -22.90 -15.61
N SER A 346 -4.65 -23.56 -14.64
CA SER A 346 -5.29 -24.02 -13.40
C SER A 346 -5.57 -22.90 -12.40
N GLU A 347 -4.90 -21.75 -12.53
CA GLU A 347 -5.07 -20.62 -11.63
C GLU A 347 -6.18 -19.67 -12.14
N PRO A 348 -7.05 -19.16 -11.24
CA PRO A 348 -8.08 -18.19 -11.61
C PRO A 348 -7.47 -16.89 -12.12
N ASP A 349 -8.21 -16.15 -12.96
CA ASP A 349 -7.79 -14.85 -13.46
C ASP A 349 -8.03 -13.75 -12.42
N PRO A 350 -6.99 -13.11 -11.85
CA PRO A 350 -7.20 -12.01 -10.91
C PRO A 350 -7.51 -10.68 -11.60
N VAL A 351 -7.27 -10.53 -12.91
CA VAL A 351 -7.21 -9.22 -13.60
C VAL A 351 -8.50 -8.44 -13.45
N ALA A 352 -9.66 -9.05 -13.73
CA ALA A 352 -10.95 -8.36 -13.65
C ALA A 352 -11.28 -7.87 -12.23
N ALA A 353 -11.01 -8.71 -11.22
CA ALA A 353 -11.26 -8.37 -9.82
C ALA A 353 -10.35 -7.23 -9.34
N VAL A 354 -9.05 -7.32 -9.66
CA VAL A 354 -8.05 -6.31 -9.29
C VAL A 354 -8.35 -4.99 -10.00
N ALA A 355 -8.62 -5.02 -11.31
CA ALA A 355 -8.97 -3.81 -12.07
C ALA A 355 -10.26 -3.15 -11.57
N GLY A 356 -11.28 -3.94 -11.22
CA GLY A 356 -12.52 -3.43 -10.63
C GLY A 356 -12.31 -2.74 -9.27
N ALA A 357 -11.28 -3.14 -8.53
CA ALA A 357 -10.89 -2.54 -7.26
C ALA A 357 -9.88 -1.38 -7.41
N THR A 358 -9.24 -1.23 -8.57
CA THR A 358 -8.18 -0.24 -8.79
C THR A 358 -8.76 1.15 -9.05
N LYS A 359 -8.26 2.15 -8.33
CA LYS A 359 -8.61 3.57 -8.45
C LYS A 359 -7.36 4.45 -8.40
#